data_AF-A0AAW1UME9-F1
#
_entry.id   AF-A0AAW1UME9-F1
#
_cell.length_a   1.000
_cell.length_b   1.000
_cell.length_c   1.000
_cell.angle_alpha   90.00
_cell.angle_beta   90.00
_cell.angle_gamma   90.00
#
_symmetry.space_group_name_H-M   'P 1'
#
loop_
_entity.id
_entity.type
_entity.pdbx_description
1 polymer ?
#
loop_
_entity_poly.entity_id
_entity_poly.type
_entity_poly.pdbx_seq_one_letter_code
_entity_poly.pdbx_strand_id
1 'polypeptide(L)'
;MSKMKMADGATILRRNRPGTKAEDFCRWPDEAYEEMDSTLAVQQCIQQLIRKDPTNIDLILKMPETLDEGVWKYEHLRQFCMELNGLAIRLQEECRPETCNQMTATEQWIFLCAAHKTPKECAAIDYTRHTLDGAACLLNSNKYFPSRVSIKESSVAKLGSVCRRVYRIFSHAYYHHRTIFDEFEIETCLCKRFTQFVTKYNLMSKDNLIVPILGEATIGESEA
;
A
#
# COMPACT_ATOMS: atom_id res chain seq x y z
N MET A 1 57.54 11.99 -5.08
CA MET A 1 56.13 12.41 -4.91
C MET A 1 55.26 11.18 -4.88
N SER A 2 54.92 10.71 -3.67
CA SER A 2 54.08 9.54 -3.46
C SER A 2 52.63 9.92 -3.75
N LYS A 3 51.99 9.27 -4.73
CA LYS A 3 50.56 9.44 -4.99
C LYS A 3 49.80 8.77 -3.85
N MET A 4 49.25 9.60 -2.98
CA MET A 4 48.25 9.21 -1.99
C MET A 4 46.97 8.80 -2.74
N LYS A 5 46.72 7.49 -2.86
CA LYS A 5 45.42 6.95 -3.25
C LYS A 5 44.49 7.15 -2.04
N MET A 6 43.58 8.10 -2.15
CA MET A 6 42.52 8.31 -1.16
C MET A 6 41.49 7.18 -1.24
N ALA A 7 41.26 6.59 -0.06
CA ALA A 7 40.04 6.01 0.47
C ALA A 7 39.33 4.87 -0.28
N ASP A 8 39.52 3.69 0.29
CA ASP A 8 38.62 2.54 0.34
C ASP A 8 37.18 2.99 0.71
N GLY A 9 36.28 3.03 -0.26
CA GLY A 9 34.86 3.30 -0.03
C GLY A 9 34.23 2.08 0.63
N ALA A 10 34.04 2.13 1.95
CA ALA A 10 33.42 1.04 2.69
C ALA A 10 32.08 0.65 2.05
N THR A 11 31.97 -0.58 1.56
CA THR A 11 30.72 -1.10 0.98
C THR A 11 29.61 -1.06 2.03
N ILE A 12 28.58 -0.23 1.80
CA ILE A 12 27.43 -0.11 2.71
C ILE A 12 26.56 -1.36 2.55
N LEU A 13 26.61 -2.27 3.51
CA LEU A 13 25.74 -3.45 3.56
C LEU A 13 24.34 -3.05 4.05
N ARG A 14 23.39 -2.87 3.13
CA ARG A 14 21.96 -2.60 3.44
C ARG A 14 21.20 -3.86 3.85
N ARG A 15 21.58 -4.44 4.99
CA ARG A 15 20.89 -5.60 5.59
C ARG A 15 20.82 -5.49 7.10
N ASN A 16 19.69 -5.89 7.68
CA ASN A 16 19.57 -6.05 9.12
C ASN A 16 20.39 -7.27 9.57
N ARG A 17 21.29 -7.08 10.54
CA ARG A 17 22.06 -8.18 11.13
C ARG A 17 21.19 -8.98 12.12
N PRO A 18 21.47 -10.27 12.34
CA PRO A 18 20.83 -11.00 13.44
C PRO A 18 20.98 -10.23 14.76
N GLY A 19 19.88 -10.05 15.49
CA GLY A 19 19.86 -9.28 16.75
C GLY A 19 19.80 -7.75 16.58
N THR A 20 19.58 -7.23 15.36
CA THR A 20 19.32 -5.79 15.16
C THR A 20 18.10 -5.37 15.96
N LYS A 21 18.25 -4.34 16.79
CA LYS A 21 17.14 -3.79 17.57
C LYS A 21 16.09 -3.15 16.64
N ALA A 22 14.85 -3.08 17.11
CA ALA A 22 13.78 -2.41 16.37
C ALA A 22 14.13 -0.96 15.98
N GLU A 23 14.81 -0.22 16.88
CA GLU A 23 15.25 1.16 16.64
C GLU A 23 16.28 1.31 15.50
N ASP A 24 17.04 0.26 15.21
CA ASP A 24 18.09 0.25 14.18
C ASP A 24 17.66 -0.53 12.92
N PHE A 25 16.45 -1.07 12.92
CA PHE A 25 15.93 -1.85 11.81
C PHE A 25 15.76 -0.97 10.57
N CYS A 26 16.40 -1.35 9.46
CA CYS A 26 16.42 -0.59 8.22
C CYS A 26 17.07 0.81 8.31
N ARG A 27 17.93 1.06 9.32
CA ARG A 27 18.59 2.35 9.56
C ARG A 27 19.97 2.44 8.86
N TRP A 28 20.01 2.14 7.56
CA TRP A 28 21.18 2.40 6.72
C TRP A 28 21.02 3.74 5.97
N PRO A 29 22.13 4.36 5.50
CA PRO A 29 22.06 5.57 4.69
C PRO A 29 21.21 5.41 3.43
N ASP A 30 20.49 6.48 3.08
CA ASP A 30 19.69 6.58 1.85
C ASP A 30 20.59 6.36 0.62
N GLU A 31 20.04 5.69 -0.40
CA GLU A 31 20.63 5.58 -1.73
C GLU A 31 19.86 6.43 -2.73
N ALA A 32 20.55 7.01 -3.70
CA ALA A 32 19.91 7.56 -4.88
C ALA A 32 19.30 6.42 -5.73
N TYR A 33 18.15 6.64 -6.34
CA TYR A 33 17.48 5.59 -7.12
C TYR A 33 18.36 5.07 -8.26
N GLU A 34 19.16 5.94 -8.86
CA GLU A 34 20.07 5.65 -9.97
C GLU A 34 21.24 4.73 -9.56
N GLU A 35 21.56 4.68 -8.28
CA GLU A 35 22.63 3.83 -7.73
C GLU A 35 22.09 2.47 -7.24
N MET A 36 20.77 2.28 -7.19
CA MET A 36 20.13 1.03 -6.78
C MET A 36 20.24 -0.04 -7.86
N ASP A 37 21.29 -0.86 -7.82
CA ASP A 37 21.47 -2.01 -8.70
C ASP A 37 20.80 -3.28 -8.14
N SER A 38 19.46 -3.33 -8.22
CA SER A 38 18.67 -4.48 -7.76
C SER A 38 17.35 -4.63 -8.51
N THR A 39 16.88 -5.87 -8.66
CA THR A 39 15.50 -6.17 -9.10
C THR A 39 14.44 -5.67 -8.13
N LEU A 40 14.84 -5.23 -6.93
CA LEU A 40 14.00 -4.64 -5.89
C LEU A 40 14.17 -3.12 -5.77
N ALA A 41 14.90 -2.45 -6.66
CA ALA A 41 15.22 -1.02 -6.57
C ALA A 41 13.97 -0.15 -6.36
N VAL A 42 12.89 -0.40 -7.12
CA VAL A 42 11.63 0.35 -6.98
C VAL A 42 11.00 0.15 -5.60
N GLN A 43 10.95 -1.10 -5.12
CA GLN A 43 10.46 -1.42 -3.77
C GLN A 43 11.30 -0.72 -2.70
N GLN A 44 12.63 -0.76 -2.83
CA GLN A 44 13.57 -0.15 -1.89
C GLN A 44 13.41 1.38 -1.85
N CYS A 45 13.28 2.01 -3.02
CA CYS A 45 13.02 3.44 -3.14
C CYS A 45 11.73 3.85 -2.43
N ILE A 46 10.61 3.17 -2.72
CA ILE A 46 9.33 3.45 -2.06
C ILE A 46 9.46 3.29 -0.54
N GLN A 47 10.04 2.18 -0.07
CA GLN A 47 10.23 1.93 1.37
C GLN A 47 11.16 2.96 2.03
N GLN A 48 12.18 3.44 1.32
CA GLN A 48 13.07 4.49 1.79
C GLN A 48 12.33 5.82 1.96
N LEU A 49 11.55 6.23 0.96
CA LEU A 49 10.76 7.46 1.01
C LEU A 49 9.72 7.42 2.13
N ILE A 50 9.02 6.30 2.30
CA ILE A 50 8.05 6.11 3.38
C ILE A 50 8.71 6.19 4.75
N ARG A 51 9.85 5.52 4.95
CA ARG A 51 10.59 5.57 6.24
C ARG A 51 11.13 6.97 6.55
N LYS A 52 11.51 7.72 5.51
CA LYS A 52 12.05 9.06 5.65
C LYS A 52 10.99 10.04 6.12
N ASP A 53 9.83 10.04 5.47
CA ASP A 53 8.70 10.87 5.83
C ASP A 53 7.41 10.31 5.20
N PRO A 54 6.56 9.60 5.98
CA PRO A 54 5.31 9.05 5.46
C PRO A 54 4.27 10.13 5.09
N THR A 55 4.44 11.36 5.59
CA THR A 55 3.52 12.48 5.34
C THR A 55 3.77 13.16 4.00
N ASN A 56 4.98 13.03 3.44
CA ASN A 56 5.35 13.60 2.15
C ASN A 56 4.89 12.70 0.98
N ILE A 57 3.57 12.62 0.82
CA ILE A 57 2.91 11.76 -0.17
C ILE A 57 3.31 12.15 -1.59
N ASP A 58 3.44 13.44 -1.88
CA ASP A 58 3.82 13.92 -3.21
C ASP A 58 5.20 13.39 -3.63
N LEU A 59 6.15 13.37 -2.70
CA LEU A 59 7.47 12.78 -2.94
C LEU A 59 7.40 11.26 -3.07
N ILE A 60 6.66 10.58 -2.19
CA ILE A 60 6.52 9.11 -2.23
C ILE A 60 5.89 8.65 -3.56
N LEU A 61 4.94 9.39 -4.10
CA LEU A 61 4.24 9.07 -5.35
C LEU A 61 4.90 9.68 -6.60
N LYS A 62 6.08 10.31 -6.46
CA LYS A 62 6.84 10.85 -7.60
C LYS A 62 7.65 9.74 -8.26
N MET A 63 7.17 9.29 -9.42
CA MET A 63 7.84 8.27 -10.23
C MET A 63 9.16 8.79 -10.82
N PRO A 64 10.25 8.02 -10.80
CA PRO A 64 11.46 8.32 -11.56
C PRO A 64 11.19 8.37 -13.08
N GLU A 65 11.83 9.29 -13.79
CA GLU A 65 11.50 9.60 -15.20
C GLU A 65 11.69 8.42 -16.17
N THR A 66 12.64 7.53 -15.88
CA THR A 66 13.00 6.40 -16.75
C THR A 66 12.26 5.10 -16.40
N LEU A 67 11.41 5.11 -15.36
CA LEU A 67 10.74 3.91 -14.87
C LEU A 67 9.44 3.64 -15.64
N ASP A 68 9.21 2.36 -15.97
CA ASP A 68 7.94 1.88 -16.50
C ASP A 68 6.79 2.08 -15.50
N GLU A 69 5.72 2.73 -15.95
CA GLU A 69 4.56 3.04 -15.11
C GLU A 69 3.87 1.76 -14.61
N GLY A 70 3.89 0.67 -15.38
CA GLY A 70 3.36 -0.63 -14.97
C GLY A 70 4.09 -1.21 -13.76
N VAL A 71 5.44 -1.17 -13.78
CA VAL A 71 6.29 -1.53 -12.63
C VAL A 71 5.99 -0.65 -11.42
N TRP A 72 5.90 0.66 -11.62
CA TRP A 72 5.62 1.61 -10.54
C TRP A 72 4.28 1.33 -9.85
N LYS A 73 3.21 1.15 -10.63
CA LYS A 73 1.88 0.82 -10.11
C LYS A 73 1.88 -0.51 -9.37
N TYR A 74 2.55 -1.51 -9.92
CA TYR A 74 2.65 -2.85 -9.33
C TYR A 74 3.36 -2.84 -7.97
N GLU A 75 4.52 -2.20 -7.88
CA GLU A 75 5.31 -2.15 -6.64
C GLU A 75 4.64 -1.31 -5.55
N HIS A 76 4.00 -0.19 -5.91
CA HIS A 76 3.17 0.55 -4.95
C HIS A 76 2.02 -0.29 -4.42
N LEU A 77 1.29 -1.02 -5.29
CA LEU A 77 0.18 -1.84 -4.82
C LEU A 77 0.63 -2.96 -3.88
N ARG A 78 1.78 -3.60 -4.16
CA ARG A 78 2.38 -4.56 -3.23
C ARG A 78 2.71 -3.91 -1.89
N GLN A 79 3.31 -2.72 -1.92
CA GLN A 79 3.68 -1.97 -0.74
C GLN A 79 2.46 -1.59 0.10
N PHE A 80 1.36 -1.11 -0.52
CA PHE A 80 0.10 -0.85 0.16
C PHE A 80 -0.48 -2.11 0.82
N CYS A 81 -0.50 -3.25 0.13
CA CYS A 81 -0.97 -4.50 0.72
C CYS A 81 -0.10 -4.94 1.90
N MET A 82 1.21 -4.70 1.83
CA MET A 82 2.14 -5.02 2.91
C MET A 82 1.87 -4.17 4.16
N GLU A 83 1.76 -2.86 4.02
CA GLU A 83 1.46 -1.94 5.13
C GLU A 83 0.05 -2.14 5.70
N LEU A 84 -0.93 -2.48 4.85
CA LEU A 84 -2.30 -2.74 5.27
C LEU A 84 -2.44 -3.96 6.20
N ASN A 85 -1.47 -4.88 6.19
CA ASN A 85 -1.42 -5.94 7.22
C ASN A 85 -1.30 -5.35 8.63
N GLY A 86 -0.65 -4.20 8.80
CA GLY A 86 -0.59 -3.50 10.07
C GLY A 86 -1.98 -3.10 10.58
N LEU A 87 -2.82 -2.55 9.70
CA LEU A 87 -4.22 -2.24 10.04
C LEU A 87 -5.01 -3.50 10.34
N ALA A 88 -4.83 -4.57 9.55
CA ALA A 88 -5.52 -5.84 9.78
C ALA A 88 -5.19 -6.47 11.14
N ILE A 89 -3.94 -6.31 11.60
CA ILE A 89 -3.51 -6.74 12.94
C ILE A 89 -4.21 -5.92 14.02
N ARG A 90 -4.25 -4.58 13.91
CA ARG A 90 -4.98 -3.73 14.88
C ARG A 90 -6.47 -4.06 14.91
N LEU A 91 -7.09 -4.25 13.74
CA LEU A 91 -8.50 -4.64 13.63
C LEU A 91 -8.78 -5.99 14.30
N GLN A 92 -7.84 -6.94 14.31
CA GLN A 92 -8.06 -8.26 14.91
C GLN A 92 -8.38 -8.22 16.41
N GLU A 93 -8.02 -7.15 17.11
CA GLU A 93 -8.30 -6.98 18.54
C GLU A 93 -9.79 -6.74 18.81
N GLU A 94 -10.46 -5.97 17.94
CA GLU A 94 -11.83 -5.47 18.12
C GLU A 94 -12.84 -5.98 17.09
N CYS A 95 -12.44 -6.16 15.83
CA CYS A 95 -13.30 -6.60 14.73
C CYS A 95 -13.54 -8.12 14.83
N ARG A 96 -14.74 -8.50 15.30
CA ARG A 96 -15.11 -9.90 15.51
C ARG A 96 -16.28 -10.31 14.62
N PRO A 97 -16.44 -11.60 14.28
CA PRO A 97 -17.58 -12.07 13.50
C PRO A 97 -18.94 -11.76 14.14
N GLU A 98 -19.01 -11.59 15.46
CA GLU A 98 -20.25 -11.26 16.17
C GLU A 98 -20.63 -9.78 16.02
N THR A 99 -19.65 -8.88 15.94
CA THR A 99 -19.88 -7.43 15.81
C THR A 99 -19.93 -6.99 14.36
N CYS A 100 -19.06 -7.54 13.52
CA CYS A 100 -18.93 -7.23 12.10
C CYS A 100 -19.14 -8.51 11.27
N ASN A 101 -20.36 -9.04 11.33
CA ASN A 101 -20.74 -10.30 10.66
C ASN A 101 -20.71 -10.24 9.12
N GLN A 102 -20.70 -9.03 8.55
CA GLN A 102 -20.65 -8.76 7.13
C GLN A 102 -19.63 -7.66 6.84
N MET A 103 -19.02 -7.71 5.65
CA MET A 103 -18.12 -6.66 5.19
C MET A 103 -18.92 -5.48 4.61
N THR A 104 -19.17 -4.47 5.44
CA THR A 104 -19.86 -3.23 5.06
C THR A 104 -18.98 -2.01 5.33
N ALA A 105 -19.32 -0.89 4.70
CA ALA A 105 -18.77 0.43 5.04
C ALA A 105 -19.89 1.43 5.35
N THR A 106 -21.02 1.34 4.66
CA THR A 106 -22.25 2.05 4.99
C THR A 106 -23.40 1.04 5.02
N GLU A 107 -24.56 1.45 5.53
CA GLU A 107 -25.75 0.59 5.59
C GLU A 107 -26.33 0.25 4.20
N GLN A 108 -25.85 0.88 3.14
CA GLN A 108 -26.42 0.76 1.79
C GLN A 108 -25.92 -0.47 1.02
N TRP A 109 -24.70 -0.92 1.27
CA TRP A 109 -24.05 -1.93 0.43
C TRP A 109 -23.23 -2.92 1.24
N ILE A 110 -23.38 -4.21 0.89
CA ILE A 110 -22.58 -5.31 1.41
C ILE A 110 -21.52 -5.71 0.37
N PHE A 111 -20.28 -5.82 0.81
CA PHE A 111 -19.19 -6.27 -0.06
C PHE A 111 -19.04 -7.79 -0.03
N LEU A 112 -19.41 -8.44 -1.14
CA LEU A 112 -19.23 -9.88 -1.29
C LEU A 112 -17.75 -10.26 -1.47
N CYS A 113 -17.34 -11.36 -0.83
CA CYS A 113 -15.98 -11.87 -0.84
C CYS A 113 -15.69 -12.71 -2.09
N ALA A 114 -14.67 -12.33 -2.85
CA ALA A 114 -14.28 -12.98 -4.10
C ALA A 114 -13.31 -14.18 -3.91
N ALA A 115 -12.94 -14.52 -2.67
CA ALA A 115 -12.10 -15.70 -2.40
C ALA A 115 -12.85 -17.02 -2.59
N HIS A 116 -14.18 -16.96 -2.70
CA HIS A 116 -15.04 -18.11 -2.87
C HIS A 116 -15.44 -18.30 -4.34
N LYS A 117 -15.72 -19.55 -4.73
CA LYS A 117 -16.13 -19.94 -6.08
C LYS A 117 -17.33 -19.11 -6.58
N THR A 118 -18.30 -18.91 -5.69
CA THR A 118 -19.40 -17.98 -5.84
C THR A 118 -19.21 -16.89 -4.78
N PRO A 119 -19.16 -15.60 -5.14
CA PRO A 119 -19.04 -14.53 -4.17
C PRO A 119 -20.10 -14.65 -3.08
N LYS A 120 -19.67 -14.61 -1.82
CA LYS A 120 -20.56 -14.73 -0.66
C LYS A 120 -20.17 -13.75 0.43
N GLU A 121 -21.07 -13.57 1.38
CA GLU A 121 -20.83 -12.77 2.56
C GLU A 121 -19.79 -13.43 3.47
N CYS A 122 -18.97 -12.61 4.11
CA CYS A 122 -18.01 -12.99 5.13
C CYS A 122 -18.03 -11.92 6.22
N ALA A 123 -17.71 -12.32 7.45
CA ALA A 123 -17.36 -11.38 8.49
C ALA A 123 -16.25 -10.44 8.01
N ALA A 124 -16.27 -9.20 8.47
CA ALA A 124 -15.35 -8.17 7.95
C ALA A 124 -13.88 -8.53 8.18
N ILE A 125 -13.56 -9.17 9.32
CA ILE A 125 -12.19 -9.64 9.61
C ILE A 125 -11.76 -10.76 8.66
N ASP A 126 -12.65 -11.71 8.33
CA ASP A 126 -12.37 -12.79 7.39
C ASP A 126 -12.26 -12.25 5.96
N TYR A 127 -13.13 -11.31 5.58
CA TYR A 127 -13.03 -10.60 4.32
C TYR A 127 -11.67 -9.90 4.16
N THR A 128 -11.21 -9.22 5.21
CA THR A 128 -9.93 -8.51 5.25
C THR A 128 -8.78 -9.47 5.01
N ARG A 129 -8.75 -10.60 5.73
CA ARG A 129 -7.74 -11.67 5.56
C ARG A 129 -7.78 -12.25 4.15
N HIS A 130 -8.95 -12.70 3.68
CA HIS A 130 -9.12 -13.24 2.34
C HIS A 130 -8.69 -12.26 1.23
N THR A 131 -8.93 -10.96 1.42
CA THR A 131 -8.55 -9.92 0.47
C THR A 131 -7.05 -9.72 0.42
N LEU A 132 -6.39 -9.64 1.59
CA LEU A 132 -4.94 -9.48 1.69
C LEU A 132 -4.20 -10.72 1.18
N ASP A 133 -4.64 -11.92 1.57
CA ASP A 133 -4.09 -13.18 1.08
C ASP A 133 -4.29 -13.33 -0.43
N GLY A 134 -5.48 -12.98 -0.93
CA GLY A 134 -5.78 -13.01 -2.36
C GLY A 134 -4.94 -12.01 -3.16
N ALA A 135 -4.70 -10.81 -2.62
CA ALA A 135 -3.83 -9.81 -3.21
C ALA A 135 -2.37 -10.30 -3.24
N ALA A 136 -1.87 -10.84 -2.12
CA ALA A 136 -0.53 -11.40 -2.03
C ALA A 136 -0.34 -12.58 -3.01
N CYS A 137 -1.29 -13.50 -3.09
CA CYS A 137 -1.24 -14.63 -4.03
C CYS A 137 -1.23 -14.15 -5.49
N LEU A 138 -2.07 -13.16 -5.84
CA LEU A 138 -2.13 -12.64 -7.20
C LEU A 138 -0.84 -11.89 -7.59
N LEU A 139 -0.39 -10.96 -6.74
CA LEU A 139 0.75 -10.09 -7.02
C LEU A 139 2.09 -10.85 -7.02
N ASN A 140 2.18 -11.98 -6.31
CA ASN A 140 3.37 -12.85 -6.32
C ASN A 140 3.23 -14.05 -7.29
N SER A 141 2.17 -14.11 -8.10
CA SER A 141 1.97 -15.22 -9.02
C SER A 141 2.82 -15.07 -10.28
N ASN A 142 3.75 -15.99 -10.52
CA ASN A 142 4.53 -16.05 -11.76
C ASN A 142 3.67 -16.21 -13.03
N LYS A 143 2.41 -16.64 -12.90
CA LYS A 143 1.46 -16.72 -14.01
C LYS A 143 1.02 -15.33 -14.49
N TYR A 144 0.83 -14.41 -13.55
CA TYR A 144 0.27 -13.08 -13.82
C TYR A 144 1.35 -11.99 -13.79
N PHE A 145 2.34 -12.13 -12.93
CA PHE A 145 3.47 -11.21 -12.78
C PHE A 145 4.77 -12.02 -12.84
N PRO A 146 5.20 -12.48 -14.04
CA PRO A 146 6.40 -13.31 -14.21
C PRO A 146 7.72 -12.55 -13.97
N SER A 147 7.67 -11.22 -13.94
CA SER A 147 8.81 -10.34 -13.68
C SER A 147 8.35 -9.19 -12.80
N ARG A 148 9.28 -8.66 -11.99
CA ARG A 148 9.06 -7.46 -11.16
C ARG A 148 9.63 -6.20 -11.81
N VAL A 149 10.46 -6.35 -12.84
CA VAL A 149 11.10 -5.24 -13.57
C VAL A 149 10.46 -4.99 -14.95
N SER A 150 9.53 -5.84 -15.38
CA SER A 150 8.79 -5.70 -16.62
C SER A 150 7.36 -6.24 -16.43
N ILE A 151 6.38 -5.35 -16.41
CA ILE A 151 4.97 -5.70 -16.17
C ILE A 151 4.21 -5.66 -17.49
N LYS A 152 3.47 -6.73 -17.80
CA LYS A 152 2.62 -6.77 -19.01
C LYS A 152 1.37 -5.92 -18.80
N GLU A 153 0.90 -5.27 -19.86
CA GLU A 153 -0.33 -4.45 -19.81
C GLU A 153 -1.55 -5.26 -19.33
N SER A 154 -1.66 -6.53 -19.75
CA SER A 154 -2.73 -7.44 -19.29
C SER A 154 -2.66 -7.74 -17.78
N SER A 155 -1.51 -7.56 -17.15
CA SER A 155 -1.31 -7.67 -15.70
C SER A 155 -1.67 -6.36 -15.00
N VAL A 156 -1.34 -5.21 -15.59
CA VAL A 156 -1.74 -3.88 -15.10
C VAL A 156 -3.26 -3.76 -15.00
N ALA A 157 -4.00 -4.29 -15.97
CA ALA A 157 -5.46 -4.32 -15.96
C ALA A 157 -6.07 -5.01 -14.71
N LYS A 158 -5.30 -5.86 -14.02
CA LYS A 158 -5.75 -6.55 -12.80
C LYS A 158 -5.64 -5.69 -11.55
N LEU A 159 -4.74 -4.70 -11.54
CA LEU A 159 -4.42 -3.89 -10.37
C LEU A 159 -5.64 -3.13 -9.85
N GLY A 160 -6.48 -2.58 -10.74
CA GLY A 160 -7.70 -1.88 -10.34
C GLY A 160 -8.68 -2.74 -9.55
N SER A 161 -8.80 -4.04 -9.89
CA SER A 161 -9.66 -4.97 -9.14
C SER A 161 -9.17 -5.26 -7.73
N VAL A 162 -7.85 -5.23 -7.52
CA VAL A 162 -7.24 -5.38 -6.21
C VAL A 162 -7.39 -4.08 -5.42
N CYS A 163 -7.15 -2.93 -6.07
CA CYS A 163 -7.31 -1.62 -5.46
C CYS A 163 -8.71 -1.44 -4.88
N ARG A 164 -9.76 -1.76 -5.64
CA ARG A 164 -11.16 -1.67 -5.16
C ARG A 164 -11.40 -2.55 -3.92
N ARG A 165 -10.82 -3.74 -3.87
CA ARG A 165 -11.00 -4.65 -2.72
C ARG A 165 -10.22 -4.19 -1.50
N VAL A 166 -8.99 -3.73 -1.70
CA VAL A 166 -8.15 -3.11 -0.66
C VAL A 166 -8.85 -1.89 -0.07
N TYR A 167 -9.43 -1.03 -0.92
CA TYR A 167 -10.12 0.17 -0.47
C TYR A 167 -11.29 -0.09 0.46
N ARG A 168 -12.02 -1.21 0.26
CA ARG A 168 -13.12 -1.61 1.16
C ARG A 168 -12.64 -1.85 2.59
N ILE A 169 -11.40 -2.30 2.79
CA ILE A 169 -10.82 -2.48 4.12
C ILE A 169 -10.64 -1.12 4.80
N PHE A 170 -10.11 -0.12 4.09
CA PHE A 170 -10.04 1.25 4.61
C PHE A 170 -11.43 1.80 4.94
N SER A 171 -12.40 1.63 4.05
CA SER A 171 -13.77 2.11 4.28
C SER A 171 -14.40 1.44 5.50
N HIS A 172 -14.26 0.13 5.65
CA HIS A 172 -14.78 -0.59 6.81
C HIS A 172 -14.13 -0.09 8.10
N ALA A 173 -12.80 0.03 8.13
CA ALA A 173 -12.08 0.56 9.29
C ALA A 173 -12.52 1.98 9.63
N TYR A 174 -12.68 2.86 8.64
CA TYR A 174 -13.10 4.24 8.85
C TYR A 174 -14.50 4.36 9.48
N TYR A 175 -15.49 3.62 8.98
CA TYR A 175 -16.88 3.76 9.41
C TYR A 175 -17.25 2.92 10.64
N HIS A 176 -16.58 1.79 10.87
CA HIS A 176 -16.91 0.87 11.97
C HIS A 176 -15.85 0.82 13.08
N HIS A 177 -14.59 1.16 12.79
CA HIS A 177 -13.46 1.10 13.74
C HIS A 177 -12.66 2.40 13.73
N ARG A 178 -13.37 3.53 13.91
CA ARG A 178 -12.85 4.87 13.66
C ARG A 178 -11.56 5.18 14.43
N THR A 179 -11.49 4.84 15.71
CA THR A 179 -10.31 5.07 16.56
C THR A 179 -9.08 4.35 16.01
N ILE A 180 -9.21 3.06 15.67
CA ILE A 180 -8.12 2.27 15.07
C ILE A 180 -7.68 2.88 13.74
N PHE A 181 -8.64 3.30 12.90
CA PHE A 181 -8.34 3.93 11.62
C PHE A 181 -7.56 5.25 11.80
N ASP A 182 -8.05 6.15 12.67
CA ASP A 182 -7.45 7.46 12.86
C ASP A 182 -6.02 7.34 13.43
N GLU A 183 -5.81 6.50 14.43
CA GLU A 183 -4.47 6.24 14.99
C GLU A 183 -3.51 5.68 13.92
N PHE A 184 -3.97 4.70 13.14
CA PHE A 184 -3.17 4.11 12.08
C PHE A 184 -2.87 5.12 10.96
N GLU A 185 -3.83 5.97 10.60
CA GLU A 185 -3.67 6.97 9.54
C GLU A 185 -2.76 8.12 9.96
N ILE A 186 -2.82 8.56 11.22
CA ILE A 186 -1.90 9.56 11.78
C ILE A 186 -0.45 9.07 11.69
N GLU A 187 -0.21 7.79 11.98
CA GLU A 187 1.14 7.21 11.95
C GLU A 187 1.65 6.96 10.52
N THR A 188 0.78 6.55 9.60
CA THR A 188 1.21 5.96 8.31
C THR A 188 0.81 6.76 7.08
N CYS A 189 -0.20 7.62 7.16
CA CYS A 189 -0.85 8.30 6.03
C CYS A 189 -1.26 7.33 4.89
N LEU A 190 -1.53 6.06 5.22
CA LEU A 190 -1.64 4.99 4.23
C LEU A 190 -2.89 5.14 3.37
N CYS A 191 -4.06 5.40 3.98
CA CYS A 191 -5.31 5.57 3.25
C CYS A 191 -5.26 6.80 2.36
N LYS A 192 -4.75 7.93 2.86
CA LYS A 192 -4.59 9.16 2.07
C LYS A 192 -3.65 8.93 0.89
N ARG A 193 -2.49 8.29 1.12
CA ARG A 193 -1.54 7.95 0.06
C ARG A 193 -2.14 7.00 -0.96
N PHE A 194 -2.88 5.99 -0.50
CA PHE A 194 -3.57 5.04 -1.37
C PHE A 194 -4.60 5.73 -2.26
N THR A 195 -5.43 6.61 -1.67
CA THR A 195 -6.45 7.33 -2.43
C THR A 195 -5.82 8.23 -3.49
N GLN A 196 -4.80 9.02 -3.14
CA GLN A 196 -4.09 9.84 -4.13
C GLN A 196 -3.47 8.99 -5.25
N PHE A 197 -2.88 7.83 -4.91
CA PHE A 197 -2.32 6.90 -5.89
C PHE A 197 -3.39 6.36 -6.87
N VAL A 198 -4.51 5.85 -6.37
CA VAL A 198 -5.54 5.27 -7.26
C VAL A 198 -6.23 6.33 -8.12
N THR A 199 -6.34 7.58 -7.63
CA THR A 199 -6.86 8.71 -8.41
C THR A 199 -5.86 9.16 -9.46
N LYS A 200 -4.57 9.35 -9.09
CA LYS A 200 -3.49 9.77 -10.00
C LYS A 200 -3.36 8.84 -11.21
N TYR A 201 -3.53 7.55 -10.99
CA TYR A 201 -3.35 6.50 -12.00
C TYR A 201 -4.66 5.93 -12.55
N ASN A 202 -5.81 6.55 -12.24
CA ASN A 202 -7.14 6.15 -12.68
C ASN A 202 -7.43 4.64 -12.48
N LEU A 203 -7.00 4.09 -11.34
CA LEU A 203 -7.20 2.68 -10.99
C LEU A 203 -8.60 2.42 -10.40
N MET A 204 -9.27 3.48 -9.97
CA MET A 204 -10.62 3.48 -9.40
C MET A 204 -11.37 4.76 -9.78
N SER A 205 -12.68 4.66 -10.06
CA SER A 205 -13.53 5.86 -10.22
C SER A 205 -13.68 6.57 -8.88
N LYS A 206 -13.75 7.90 -8.91
CA LYS A 206 -13.98 8.77 -7.75
C LYS A 206 -15.28 8.42 -7.02
N ASP A 207 -16.30 7.95 -7.73
CA ASP A 207 -17.59 7.55 -7.11
C ASP A 207 -17.46 6.36 -6.16
N ASN A 208 -16.38 5.57 -6.28
CA ASN A 208 -16.11 4.47 -5.36
C ASN A 208 -15.32 4.91 -4.11
N LEU A 209 -14.85 6.16 -4.06
CA LEU A 209 -14.04 6.71 -2.98
C LEU A 209 -14.94 7.38 -1.94
N ILE A 210 -15.41 6.58 -0.98
CA ILE A 210 -16.37 7.03 0.04
C ILE A 210 -15.71 7.59 1.31
N VAL A 211 -14.45 7.26 1.57
CA VAL A 211 -13.71 7.81 2.73
C VAL A 211 -13.31 9.26 2.43
N PRO A 212 -13.74 10.24 3.25
CA PRO A 212 -13.39 11.65 3.03
C PRO A 212 -11.87 11.85 3.07
N ILE A 213 -11.31 12.44 2.01
CA ILE A 213 -9.89 12.79 1.99
C ILE A 213 -9.71 14.09 2.77
N LEU A 214 -9.12 14.02 3.96
CA LEU A 214 -8.74 15.21 4.74
C LEU A 214 -7.69 16.02 3.96
N GLY A 215 -8.14 17.06 3.26
CA GLY A 215 -7.31 17.96 2.46
C GLY A 215 -8.01 18.59 1.25
N GLU A 216 -9.10 18.01 0.75
CA GLU A 216 -10.02 18.73 -0.13
C GLU A 216 -11.08 19.34 0.78
N ALA A 217 -10.92 20.62 1.11
CA ALA A 217 -12.05 21.42 1.54
C ALA A 217 -13.10 21.26 0.45
N THR A 218 -14.23 20.65 0.80
CA THR A 218 -15.46 20.71 0.02
C THR A 218 -15.75 22.18 -0.23
N ILE A 219 -15.37 22.68 -1.40
CA ILE A 219 -15.88 23.95 -1.90
C ILE A 219 -17.34 23.67 -2.22
N GLY A 220 -18.17 24.05 -1.25
CA GLY A 220 -19.61 24.27 -1.26
C GLY A 220 -20.44 23.58 -2.35
N GLU A 221 -21.28 22.66 -1.91
CA GLU A 221 -22.71 22.76 -2.24
C GLU A 221 -23.48 22.97 -0.93
N SER A 222 -23.39 24.19 -0.43
CA SER A 222 -24.46 24.81 0.35
C SER A 222 -25.26 25.69 -0.60
N GLU A 223 -26.58 25.49 -0.62
CA GLU A 223 -27.63 26.36 -1.18
C GLU A 223 -27.84 26.36 -2.71
N ALA A 224 -28.79 25.53 -3.15
CA ALA A 224 -30.00 25.95 -3.89
C ALA A 224 -31.05 24.84 -3.90
#